data_AF-A0A6J1EYV0-F1
#
_entry.id   AF-A0A6J1EYV0-F1
#
_cell.length_a   1.000
_cell.length_b   1.000
_cell.length_c   1.000
_cell.angle_alpha   90.00
_cell.angle_beta   90.00
_cell.angle_gamma   90.00
#
_symmetry.space_group_name_H-M   'P 1'
#
loop_
_entity.id
_entity.type
_entity.pdbx_description
1 polymer ?
#
loop_
_entity_poly.entity_id
_entity_poly.type
_entity_poly.pdbx_seq_one_letter_code
_entity_poly.pdbx_strand_id
1 'polypeptide(L)'
;MASSSFLAVSSIVLSVLFFNGMVPMHAASENDIVSTICKKTRNPSFCFNVLNSSGTTDLKGLAIFTLDLANNKATQSRVLAQSLESNAADPKLKERYATCAKHYNNVVDDIVDGKNYLGKGDYNGVNTMASIAMREARD
;
A
#
# COMPACT_ATOMS: atom_id res chain seq x y z
N MET A 1 -69.74 -3.25 -7.55
CA MET A 1 -68.78 -2.52 -6.70
C MET A 1 -67.60 -3.44 -6.42
N ALA A 2 -66.80 -3.76 -7.44
CA ALA A 2 -65.69 -4.71 -7.32
C ALA A 2 -64.59 -4.44 -8.37
N SER A 3 -64.51 -3.20 -8.86
CA SER A 3 -63.58 -2.80 -9.92
C SER A 3 -62.58 -1.76 -9.42
N SER A 4 -62.99 -0.86 -8.52
CA SER A 4 -62.11 0.17 -7.96
C SER A 4 -61.07 -0.38 -6.97
N SER A 5 -61.45 -1.39 -6.17
CA SER A 5 -60.56 -1.95 -5.14
C SER A 5 -59.43 -2.81 -5.72
N PHE A 6 -59.68 -3.53 -6.82
CA PHE A 6 -58.65 -4.37 -7.48
C PHE A 6 -57.62 -3.52 -8.23
N LEU A 7 -58.04 -2.40 -8.82
CA LEU A 7 -57.14 -1.46 -9.48
C LEU A 7 -56.23 -0.75 -8.48
N ALA A 8 -56.76 -0.39 -7.30
CA ALA A 8 -55.97 0.21 -6.23
C ALA A 8 -54.90 -0.77 -5.68
N VAL A 9 -55.26 -2.04 -5.48
CA VAL A 9 -54.32 -3.06 -4.99
C VAL A 9 -53.24 -3.36 -6.04
N SER A 10 -53.59 -3.40 -7.34
CA SER A 10 -52.63 -3.61 -8.43
C SER A 10 -51.60 -2.48 -8.53
N SER A 11 -52.02 -1.22 -8.39
CA SER A 11 -51.12 -0.05 -8.38
C SER A 11 -50.17 -0.01 -7.18
N ILE A 12 -50.60 -0.52 -6.02
CA ILE A 12 -49.76 -0.61 -4.81
C ILE A 12 -48.69 -1.70 -4.96
N VAL A 13 -49.03 -2.85 -5.54
CA VAL A 13 -48.06 -3.95 -5.74
C VAL A 13 -47.00 -3.56 -6.78
N LEU A 14 -47.37 -2.88 -7.86
CA LEU A 14 -46.41 -2.39 -8.85
C LEU A 14 -45.43 -1.37 -8.23
N SER A 15 -45.92 -0.42 -7.43
CA SER A 15 -45.07 0.60 -6.81
C SER A 15 -44.05 0.00 -5.83
N VAL A 16 -44.43 -1.00 -5.02
CA VAL A 16 -43.49 -1.68 -4.11
C VAL A 16 -42.40 -2.46 -4.88
N LEU A 17 -42.70 -3.02 -6.05
CA LEU A 17 -41.70 -3.71 -6.88
C LEU A 17 -40.68 -2.75 -7.51
N PHE A 18 -41.06 -1.51 -7.83
CA PHE A 18 -40.14 -0.50 -8.37
C PHE A 18 -39.20 0.11 -7.31
N PHE A 19 -39.60 0.18 -6.04
CA PHE A 19 -38.75 0.73 -4.97
C PHE A 19 -37.70 -0.25 -4.44
N ASN A 20 -37.85 -1.56 -4.66
CA ASN A 20 -36.89 -2.58 -4.21
C ASN A 20 -35.74 -2.83 -5.21
N GLY A 21 -35.69 -2.11 -6.33
CA GLY A 21 -34.69 -2.31 -7.40
C GLY A 21 -33.48 -1.39 -7.34
N MET A 22 -33.45 -0.37 -6.47
CA MET A 22 -32.29 0.51 -6.30
C MET A 22 -31.38 -0.04 -5.21
N VAL A 23 -30.69 -1.13 -5.49
CA VAL A 23 -29.44 -1.40 -4.78
C VAL A 23 -28.52 -0.24 -5.16
N PRO A 24 -27.96 0.53 -4.20
CA PRO A 24 -26.91 1.46 -4.54
C PRO A 24 -25.77 0.59 -5.10
N MET A 25 -25.60 0.65 -6.41
CA MET A 25 -24.36 0.27 -7.07
C MET A 25 -23.33 1.14 -6.37
N HIS A 26 -22.66 0.56 -5.37
CA HIS A 26 -21.46 1.17 -4.83
C HIS A 26 -20.56 1.25 -6.04
N ALA A 27 -20.48 2.44 -6.66
CA ALA A 27 -19.33 2.79 -7.43
C ALA A 27 -18.18 2.44 -6.49
N ALA A 28 -17.42 1.39 -6.82
CA ALA A 28 -16.21 1.05 -6.10
C ALA A 28 -15.39 2.33 -6.20
N SER A 29 -15.45 3.13 -5.14
CA SER A 29 -14.73 4.40 -5.12
C SER A 29 -13.27 4.05 -5.37
N GLU A 30 -12.51 4.90 -6.02
CA GLU A 30 -11.04 4.75 -6.10
C GLU A 30 -10.38 4.47 -4.73
N ASN A 31 -11.06 4.78 -3.61
CA ASN A 31 -10.69 4.38 -2.25
C ASN A 31 -10.83 2.88 -1.93
N ASP A 32 -11.40 2.04 -2.80
CA ASP A 32 -11.64 0.63 -2.48
C ASP A 32 -10.35 -0.18 -2.49
N ILE A 33 -9.49 0.01 -3.49
CA ILE A 33 -8.24 -0.75 -3.60
C ILE A 33 -7.24 -0.31 -2.53
N VAL A 34 -7.10 0.99 -2.32
CA VAL A 34 -6.23 1.55 -1.26
C VAL A 34 -6.74 1.09 0.11
N SER A 35 -8.05 1.12 0.36
CA SER A 35 -8.63 0.62 1.62
C SER A 35 -8.40 -0.87 1.82
N THR A 36 -8.58 -1.66 0.76
CA THR A 36 -8.34 -3.11 0.78
C THR A 36 -6.89 -3.44 1.10
N ILE A 37 -5.93 -2.70 0.52
CA ILE A 37 -4.51 -2.88 0.79
C ILE A 37 -4.18 -2.43 2.22
N CYS A 38 -4.54 -1.21 2.59
CA CYS A 38 -4.08 -0.60 3.84
C CYS A 38 -4.61 -1.30 5.09
N LYS A 39 -5.80 -1.90 5.05
CA LYS A 39 -6.32 -2.75 6.14
C LYS A 39 -5.46 -3.98 6.43
N LYS A 40 -4.64 -4.43 5.48
CA LYS A 40 -3.74 -5.58 5.64
C LYS A 40 -2.33 -5.19 6.09
N THR A 41 -2.06 -3.90 6.26
CA THR A 41 -0.73 -3.41 6.67
C THR A 41 -0.62 -3.26 8.18
N ARG A 42 0.61 -3.25 8.70
CA ARG A 42 0.89 -3.03 10.14
C ARG A 42 0.47 -1.65 10.64
N ASN A 43 0.40 -0.65 9.75
CA ASN A 43 -0.02 0.71 10.07
C ASN A 43 -0.97 1.23 8.99
N PRO A 44 -2.28 0.95 9.09
CA PRO A 44 -3.25 1.33 8.09
C PRO A 44 -3.27 2.84 7.81
N SER A 45 -3.25 3.68 8.85
CA SER A 45 -3.29 5.15 8.68
C SER A 45 -2.07 5.68 7.93
N PHE A 46 -0.87 5.18 8.23
CA PHE A 46 0.33 5.52 7.46
C PHE A 46 0.22 5.06 6.01
N CYS A 47 -0.25 3.83 5.78
CA CYS A 47 -0.48 3.32 4.43
C CYS A 47 -1.44 4.21 3.64
N PHE A 48 -2.57 4.61 4.23
CA PHE A 48 -3.54 5.48 3.57
C PHE A 48 -2.88 6.80 3.15
N ASN A 49 -2.15 7.45 4.04
CA ASN A 49 -1.46 8.70 3.73
C ASN A 49 -0.45 8.53 2.59
N VAL A 50 0.30 7.43 2.60
CA VAL A 50 1.28 7.11 1.55
C VAL A 50 0.57 6.85 0.22
N LEU A 51 -0.36 5.91 0.15
CA LEU A 51 -1.00 5.52 -1.12
C LEU A 51 -1.91 6.60 -1.69
N ASN A 52 -2.54 7.43 -0.85
CA ASN A 52 -3.34 8.57 -1.31
C ASN A 52 -2.48 9.64 -2.02
N SER A 53 -1.18 9.68 -1.73
CA SER A 53 -0.23 10.58 -2.40
C SER A 53 0.37 10.02 -3.70
N SER A 54 0.00 8.80 -4.09
CA SER A 54 0.61 8.09 -5.23
C SER A 54 0.17 8.60 -6.60
N GLY A 55 -0.97 9.30 -6.68
CA GLY A 55 -1.56 9.76 -7.94
C GLY A 55 -2.07 8.63 -8.85
N THR A 56 -2.19 7.40 -8.34
CA THR A 56 -2.68 6.24 -9.09
C THR A 56 -3.44 5.28 -8.19
N THR A 57 -4.34 4.50 -8.79
CA THR A 57 -5.07 3.40 -8.14
C THR A 57 -4.76 2.04 -8.77
N ASP A 58 -3.95 2.01 -9.83
CA ASP A 58 -3.49 0.78 -10.47
C ASP A 58 -2.49 0.04 -9.55
N LEU A 59 -2.63 -1.28 -9.42
CA LEU A 59 -1.78 -2.08 -8.52
C LEU A 59 -0.30 -2.01 -8.89
N LYS A 60 0.03 -2.02 -10.18
CA LYS A 60 1.43 -1.92 -10.63
C LYS A 60 1.96 -0.52 -10.37
N GLY A 61 1.17 0.52 -10.63
CA GLY A 61 1.47 1.90 -10.27
C GLY A 61 1.73 2.09 -8.77
N LEU A 62 0.86 1.55 -7.92
CA LEU A 62 1.01 1.58 -6.45
C LEU A 62 2.28 0.82 -6.00
N ALA A 63 2.60 -0.31 -6.63
CA ALA A 63 3.81 -1.06 -6.33
C ALA A 63 5.08 -0.28 -6.74
N ILE A 64 5.11 0.33 -7.92
CA ILE A 64 6.21 1.20 -8.36
C ILE A 64 6.40 2.35 -7.37
N PHE A 65 5.32 3.07 -7.07
CA PHE A 65 5.34 4.21 -6.15
C PHE A 65 5.89 3.84 -4.77
N THR A 66 5.42 2.73 -4.19
CA THR A 66 5.86 2.30 -2.85
C THR A 66 7.30 1.79 -2.84
N LEU A 67 7.74 1.06 -3.88
CA LEU A 67 9.14 0.64 -4.02
C LEU A 67 10.07 1.85 -4.19
N ASP A 68 9.68 2.84 -4.98
CA ASP A 68 10.45 4.09 -5.16
C ASP A 68 10.55 4.86 -3.84
N LEU A 69 9.43 5.03 -3.14
CA LEU A 69 9.41 5.70 -1.84
C LEU A 69 10.31 4.97 -0.84
N ALA A 70 10.20 3.64 -0.75
CA ALA A 70 11.02 2.84 0.15
C ALA A 70 12.51 2.93 -0.21
N ASN A 71 12.87 2.86 -1.49
CA ASN A 71 14.25 2.98 -1.95
C ASN A 71 14.85 4.35 -1.61
N ASN A 72 14.10 5.42 -1.83
CA ASN A 72 14.51 6.78 -1.47
C ASN A 72 14.75 6.91 0.04
N LYS A 73 13.84 6.37 0.87
CA LYS A 73 13.99 6.42 2.34
C LYS A 73 15.13 5.55 2.83
N ALA A 74 15.31 4.35 2.30
CA ALA A 74 16.44 3.49 2.62
C ALA A 74 17.78 4.15 2.26
N THR A 75 17.86 4.79 1.08
CA THR A 75 19.04 5.54 0.66
C THR A 75 19.35 6.71 1.60
N GLN A 76 18.33 7.49 1.99
CA GLN A 76 18.46 8.57 2.97
C GLN A 76 18.96 8.05 4.32
N SER A 77 18.38 6.94 4.81
CA SER A 77 18.80 6.31 6.07
C SER A 77 20.23 5.76 6.00
N ARG A 78 20.65 5.16 4.89
CA ARG A 78 22.03 4.72 4.66
C ARG A 78 23.00 5.89 4.78
N VAL A 79 22.72 6.99 4.07
CA VAL A 79 23.57 8.20 4.08
C VAL A 79 23.63 8.80 5.49
N LEU A 80 22.49 8.86 6.19
CA LEU A 80 22.46 9.32 7.58
C LEU A 80 23.31 8.43 8.50
N ALA A 81 23.19 7.10 8.39
CA ALA A 81 23.98 6.17 9.18
C ALA A 81 25.49 6.33 8.92
N GLN A 82 25.91 6.46 7.66
CA GLN A 82 27.30 6.72 7.28
C GLN A 82 27.82 8.05 7.84
N SER A 83 26.99 9.10 7.81
CA SER A 83 27.32 10.39 8.41
C SER A 83 27.48 10.27 9.93
N LEU A 84 26.56 9.58 10.60
CA LEU A 84 26.61 9.37 12.05
C LEU A 84 27.83 8.52 12.46
N GLU A 85 28.15 7.47 11.71
CA GLU A 85 29.35 6.66 11.88
C GLU A 85 30.63 7.52 11.80
N SER A 86 30.72 8.38 10.78
CA SER A 86 31.90 9.23 10.54
C SER A 86 32.13 10.25 11.65
N ASN A 87 31.06 10.70 12.31
CA ASN A 87 31.10 11.72 13.36
C ASN A 87 31.06 11.16 14.79
N ALA A 88 30.87 9.85 14.97
CA ALA A 88 30.78 9.25 16.30
C ALA A 88 32.18 9.15 16.95
N ALA A 89 32.34 9.79 18.10
CA ALA A 89 33.54 9.67 18.94
C ALA A 89 33.55 8.37 19.77
N ASP A 90 32.38 7.91 20.21
CA ASP A 90 32.23 6.65 20.94
C ASP A 90 32.41 5.45 20.00
N PRO A 91 33.38 4.54 20.23
CA PRO A 91 33.65 3.43 19.33
C PRO A 91 32.48 2.47 19.16
N LYS A 92 31.70 2.24 20.22
CA LYS A 92 30.55 1.32 20.19
C LYS A 92 29.40 1.93 19.39
N LEU A 93 29.20 3.24 19.50
CA LEU A 93 28.23 3.96 18.70
C LEU A 93 28.62 3.98 17.22
N LYS A 94 29.91 4.17 16.94
CA LYS A 94 30.45 4.08 15.58
C LYS A 94 30.17 2.71 14.94
N GLU A 95 30.46 1.62 15.65
CA GLU A 95 30.18 0.24 15.19
C GLU A 95 28.68 0.03 14.90
N ARG A 96 27.80 0.55 15.76
CA ARG A 96 26.35 0.47 15.55
C ARG A 96 25.92 1.20 14.28
N TYR A 97 26.40 2.42 14.06
CA TYR A 97 26.08 3.16 12.84
C TYR A 97 26.65 2.51 11.59
N ALA A 98 27.86 1.92 11.65
CA ALA A 98 28.41 1.13 10.55
C ALA A 98 27.52 -0.07 10.21
N THR A 99 27.00 -0.75 11.24
CA THR A 99 26.06 -1.86 11.08
C THR A 99 24.76 -1.39 10.43
N CYS A 100 24.17 -0.29 10.89
CA CYS A 100 22.99 0.30 10.26
C CYS A 100 23.26 0.70 8.80
N ALA A 101 24.41 1.31 8.51
CA ALA A 101 24.78 1.70 7.15
C ALA A 101 24.86 0.48 6.22
N LYS A 102 25.41 -0.64 6.71
CA LYS A 102 25.45 -1.91 5.99
C LYS A 102 24.04 -2.46 5.74
N HIS A 103 23.20 -2.54 6.77
CA HIS A 103 21.83 -3.04 6.60
C HIS A 103 21.02 -2.19 5.63
N TYR A 104 21.07 -0.85 5.74
CA TYR A 104 20.40 0.01 4.78
C TYR A 104 21.00 -0.04 3.38
N ASN A 105 22.26 -0.41 3.22
CA ASN A 105 22.80 -0.74 1.90
C ASN A 105 22.12 -1.99 1.32
N ASN A 106 22.00 -3.06 2.09
CA ASN A 106 21.29 -4.28 1.67
C ASN A 106 19.82 -3.97 1.33
N VAL A 107 19.13 -3.18 2.15
CA VAL A 107 17.75 -2.75 1.89
C VAL A 107 17.63 -2.04 0.53
N VAL A 108 18.58 -1.18 0.18
CA VAL A 108 18.59 -0.49 -1.12
C VAL A 108 18.72 -1.51 -2.26
N ASP A 109 19.67 -2.45 -2.14
CA ASP A 109 19.93 -3.48 -3.15
C ASP A 109 18.72 -4.42 -3.32
N ASP A 110 18.13 -4.89 -2.22
CA ASP A 110 16.93 -5.73 -2.21
C ASP A 110 15.75 -5.03 -2.89
N ILE A 111 15.54 -3.73 -2.62
CA ILE A 111 14.45 -2.98 -3.26
C ILE A 111 14.72 -2.81 -4.78
N VAL A 112 15.98 -2.61 -5.19
CA VAL A 112 16.34 -2.57 -6.62
C VAL A 112 16.02 -3.89 -7.30
N ASP A 113 16.35 -5.02 -6.67
CA ASP A 113 15.98 -6.34 -7.16
C ASP A 113 14.45 -6.52 -7.21
N GLY A 114 13.72 -6.06 -6.18
CA GLY A 114 12.27 -6.01 -6.20
C GLY A 114 11.71 -5.24 -7.40
N LYS A 115 12.28 -4.08 -7.74
CA LYS A 115 11.87 -3.30 -8.92
C LYS A 115 12.17 -4.06 -10.23
N ASN A 116 13.30 -4.75 -10.30
CA ASN A 116 13.65 -5.59 -11.45
C ASN A 116 12.65 -6.75 -11.64
N TYR A 117 12.24 -7.42 -10.56
CA TYR A 117 11.19 -8.45 -10.61
C TYR A 117 9.84 -7.88 -11.03
N LEU A 118 9.46 -6.70 -10.52
CA LEU A 118 8.22 -6.02 -10.92
C LEU A 118 8.22 -5.69 -12.42
N GLY A 119 9.36 -5.26 -12.97
CA GLY A 119 9.53 -5.02 -14.40
C GLY A 119 9.28 -6.27 -15.26
N LYS A 120 9.57 -7.46 -14.73
CA LYS A 120 9.34 -8.76 -15.36
C LYS A 120 7.94 -9.35 -15.09
N GLY A 121 7.14 -8.70 -14.23
CA GLY A 121 5.85 -9.24 -13.77
C GLY A 121 5.96 -10.38 -12.76
N ASP A 122 7.14 -10.58 -12.15
CA ASP A 122 7.35 -11.59 -11.11
C ASP A 122 6.97 -11.04 -9.73
N TYR A 123 5.69 -11.12 -9.39
CA TYR A 123 5.17 -10.61 -8.12
C TYR A 123 5.64 -11.41 -6.89
N ASN A 124 6.00 -12.68 -7.07
CA ASN A 124 6.56 -13.50 -6.00
C ASN A 124 8.00 -13.05 -5.68
N GLY A 125 8.78 -12.72 -6.70
CA GLY A 125 10.09 -12.07 -6.55
C GLY A 125 10.00 -10.74 -5.83
N VAL A 126 9.03 -9.89 -6.20
CA VAL A 126 8.75 -8.61 -5.49
C VAL A 126 8.45 -8.85 -4.01
N ASN A 127 7.55 -9.77 -3.70
CA ASN A 127 7.17 -10.09 -2.32
C ASN A 127 8.36 -10.61 -1.49
N THR A 128 9.17 -11.48 -2.08
CA THR A 128 10.38 -12.03 -1.44
C THR A 128 11.36 -10.92 -1.10
N MET A 129 11.72 -10.07 -2.07
CA MET A 129 12.69 -9.01 -1.86
C MET A 129 12.19 -7.93 -0.90
N ALA A 130 10.91 -7.53 -1.00
CA ALA A 130 10.31 -6.61 -0.04
C ALA A 130 10.34 -7.17 1.40
N SER A 131 10.13 -8.48 1.56
CA SER A 131 10.18 -9.13 2.88
C SER A 131 11.59 -9.16 3.46
N ILE A 132 12.61 -9.41 2.63
CA ILE A 132 14.03 -9.36 3.03
C ILE A 132 14.40 -7.94 3.43
N ALA A 133 14.08 -6.95 2.60
CA ALA A 133 14.30 -5.54 2.89
C ALA A 133 13.65 -5.10 4.22
N MET A 134 12.43 -5.57 4.51
CA MET A 134 11.76 -5.30 5.79
C MET A 134 12.45 -5.93 6.99
N ARG A 135 13.14 -7.06 6.82
CA ARG A 135 13.94 -7.69 7.88
C ARG A 135 15.24 -6.93 8.09
N GLU A 136 15.98 -6.64 7.03
CA GLU A 136 17.23 -5.86 7.10
C GLU A 136 17.00 -4.48 7.72
N ALA A 137 15.89 -3.80 7.41
CA ALA A 137 15.58 -2.50 8.00
C ALA A 137 15.21 -2.54 9.50
N ARG A 138 14.97 -3.72 10.08
CA ARG A 138 14.65 -3.91 11.50
C ARG A 138 15.86 -4.25 12.36
N ASP A 139 16.93 -4.73 11.73
CA ASP A 139 18.17 -5.17 12.36
C ASP A 139 19.11 -3.97 12.59
#